data_AF-K2FLK9-F1
#
_entry.id   AF-K2FLK9-F1
#
_cell.length_a   1.000
_cell.length_b   1.000
_cell.length_c   1.000
_cell.angle_alpha   90.00
_cell.angle_beta   90.00
_cell.angle_gamma   90.00
#
_symmetry.space_group_name_H-M   'P 1'
#
loop_
_entity.id
_entity.type
_entity.pdbx_description
1 polymer ?
#
loop_
_entity_poly.entity_id
_entity_poly.type
_entity_poly.pdbx_seq_one_letter_code
_entity_poly.pdbx_strand_id
1 'polypeptide(L)' 'MVESHLKGGRQDIPANLNDMEYGQSVTDGCIDWETTEKVLLDMHEALKDILPNR' A
#
# COMPACT_ATOMS: atom_id res chain seq x y z
N MET A 1 -1.07 -8.47 7.11
CA MET A 1 -1.72 -7.14 7.04
C MET A 1 -0.69 -6.19 6.43
N VAL A 2 -1.07 -5.44 5.41
CA VAL A 2 -0.19 -4.53 4.68
C VAL A 2 -0.87 -3.16 4.64
N GLU A 3 -0.11 -2.11 4.92
CA GLU A 3 -0.56 -0.72 4.77
C GLU A 3 -0.11 -0.19 3.40
N SER A 4 -1.09 0.12 2.56
CA SER A 4 -0.90 0.52 1.16
C SER A 4 -1.67 1.79 0.85
N HIS A 5 -1.10 2.65 0.02
CA HIS A 5 -1.78 3.81 -0.55
C HIS A 5 -1.33 4.01 -2.00
N LEU A 6 -1.97 4.91 -2.75
CA LEU A 6 -1.59 5.18 -4.14
C LEU A 6 -0.11 5.56 -4.29
N LYS A 7 0.42 6.37 -3.36
CA LYS A 7 1.82 6.78 -3.28
C LYS A 7 2.45 6.28 -1.99
N GLY A 8 3.73 5.92 -2.08
CA GLY A 8 4.50 5.41 -0.96
C GLY A 8 4.88 6.48 0.06
N GLY A 9 5.18 6.03 1.27
CA GLY A 9 5.56 6.88 2.40
C GLY A 9 4.37 7.55 3.09
N ARG A 10 4.65 8.67 3.75
CA ARG A 10 3.66 9.52 4.42
C ARG A 10 3.98 11.00 4.21
N GLN A 11 3.00 11.85 4.45
CA GLN A 11 3.11 13.31 4.51
C GLN A 11 2.62 13.84 5.88
N ASP A 12 3.11 15.01 6.27
CA ASP A 12 2.51 15.78 7.36
C ASP A 12 1.31 16.58 6.86
N ILE A 13 0.42 16.97 7.77
CA ILE A 13 -0.71 17.86 7.43
C ILE A 13 -0.19 19.31 7.41
N PRO A 14 -0.10 19.96 6.24
CA PRO A 14 0.36 21.35 6.15
C PRO A 14 -0.70 22.34 6.64
N ALA A 15 -0.30 23.59 6.86
CA ALA A 15 -1.23 24.66 7.24
C ALA A 15 -2.27 24.98 6.13
N ASN A 16 -1.86 24.87 4.87
CA ASN A 16 -2.74 24.99 3.70
C ASN A 16 -3.02 23.61 3.12
N LEU A 17 -4.25 23.11 3.29
CA LEU A 17 -4.63 21.76 2.88
C LEU A 17 -4.57 21.52 1.36
N ASN A 18 -4.54 22.57 0.55
CA ASN A 18 -4.38 22.44 -0.90
C ASN A 18 -2.97 21.97 -1.31
N ASP A 19 -2.00 22.05 -0.39
CA ASP A 19 -0.62 21.60 -0.62
C ASP A 19 -0.45 20.10 -0.32
N MET A 20 -1.52 19.42 0.09
CA MET A 20 -1.48 17.98 0.34
C MET A 20 -1.28 17.19 -0.96
N GLU A 21 -0.40 16.21 -0.89
CA GLU A 21 -0.16 15.30 -1.99
C GLU A 21 -1.29 14.27 -2.05
N TYR A 22 -2.08 14.32 -3.13
CA TYR A 22 -3.13 13.35 -3.34
C TYR A 22 -2.55 11.93 -3.39
N GLY A 23 -3.15 11.03 -2.61
CA GLY A 23 -2.78 9.63 -2.63
C GLY A 23 -1.61 9.25 -1.72
N GLN A 24 -1.17 10.10 -0.78
CA GLN A 24 -0.14 9.76 0.20
C GLN A 24 -0.68 9.80 1.64
N SER A 25 -0.32 8.81 2.47
CA SER A 25 -0.82 8.67 3.85
C SER A 25 -0.44 9.88 4.73
N VAL A 26 -1.29 10.25 5.70
CA VAL A 26 -0.99 11.27 6.72
C VAL A 26 -0.63 10.68 8.09
N THR A 27 -0.72 9.37 8.24
CA THR A 27 -0.44 8.64 9.48
C THR A 27 0.87 7.85 9.31
N ASP A 28 0.77 6.54 9.16
CA ASP A 28 1.89 5.64 8.96
C ASP A 28 2.29 5.59 7.49
N GLY A 29 3.56 5.27 7.24
CA GLY A 29 4.10 5.18 5.88
C GLY A 29 3.59 3.94 5.16
N CYS A 30 2.94 4.13 4.01
CA CYS A 30 2.42 3.03 3.20
C CYS A 30 3.40 2.63 2.08
N ILE A 31 3.23 1.42 1.54
CA ILE A 31 3.78 1.09 0.21
C ILE A 31 2.94 1.73 -0.90
N ASP A 32 3.55 1.97 -2.07
CA ASP A 32 2.86 2.49 -3.25
C ASP A 32 2.01 1.43 -3.96
N TRP A 33 1.29 1.88 -5.00
CA TRP A 33 0.38 1.03 -5.75
C TRP A 33 1.09 -0.11 -6.50
N GLU A 34 2.21 0.20 -7.16
CA GLU A 34 3.00 -0.78 -7.92
C GLU A 34 3.54 -1.88 -7.00
N THR A 35 3.99 -1.51 -5.80
CA THR A 35 4.42 -2.48 -4.78
C THR A 35 3.24 -3.27 -4.24
N THR A 36 2.07 -2.64 -4.07
CA THR A 36 0.85 -3.32 -3.60
C THR A 36 0.41 -4.41 -4.57
N GLU A 37 0.35 -4.10 -5.86
CA GLU A 37 0.02 -5.07 -6.91
C GLU A 37 0.99 -6.25 -6.86
N LYS A 38 2.28 -5.98 -6.80
CA LYS A 38 3.32 -7.01 -6.72
C LYS A 38 3.11 -7.92 -5.51
N VAL A 39 2.95 -7.36 -4.31
CA VAL A 39 2.82 -8.14 -3.07
C VAL A 39 1.56 -9.02 -3.09
N LEU A 40 0.46 -8.53 -3.66
CA LEU A 40 -0.77 -9.33 -3.78
C LEU A 40 -0.62 -10.48 -4.76
N LEU A 41 0.04 -10.26 -5.90
CA LEU A 41 0.33 -11.31 -6.89
C LEU A 41 1.33 -12.34 -6.34
N ASP A 42 2.38 -11.89 -5.65
CA ASP A 42 3.35 -12.77 -5.00
C ASP A 42 2.68 -13.65 -3.93
N MET A 43 1.75 -13.08 -3.15
CA MET A 43 0.97 -13.83 -2.17
C MET A 43 0.02 -14.84 -2.85
N HIS A 44 -0.61 -14.47 -3.97
CA HIS A 44 -1.44 -15.38 -4.74
C HIS A 44 -0.63 -16.61 -5.20
N GLU A 45 0.52 -16.38 -5.85
CA GLU A 45 1.38 -17.46 -6.34
C GLU A 45 1.85 -18.37 -5.20
N ALA A 46 2.21 -17.80 -4.04
CA ALA A 46 2.65 -18.58 -2.89
C ALA A 46 1.55 -19.48 -2.29
N LEU A 47 0.28 -19.07 -2.39
CA LEU A 47 -0.84 -19.76 -1.73
C LEU A 47 -1.65 -20.64 -2.67
N LYS A 48 -1.56 -20.42 -3.99
CA LYS A 48 -2.37 -21.07 -5.03
C LYS A 48 -2.41 -22.60 -4.92
N ASP A 49 -1.26 -23.24 -4.70
CA ASP A 49 -1.15 -24.70 -4.63
C ASP A 49 -1.28 -25.25 -3.20
N ILE A 50 -1.10 -24.39 -2.19
CA ILE A 50 -1.15 -24.78 -0.78
C ILE A 50 -2.60 -24.81 -0.27
N LEU A 51 -3.40 -23.80 -0.59
CA LEU A 51 -4.76 -23.65 -0.06
C LEU A 51 -5.71 -24.80 -0.44
N PRO A 52 -5.67 -25.39 -1.66
CA PRO A 52 -6.53 -26.53 -2.00
C PRO A 52 -6.27 -27.80 -1.17
N ASN A 53 -5.11 -27.89 -0.51
CA ASN A 53 -4.66 -29.09 0.22
C ASN A 53 -4.68 -28.91 1.75
N ARG A 54 -5.34 -27.85 2.25
CA ARG A 54 -5.39 -27.48 3.67
C ARG A 54 -6.48 -28.20 4.45
#